data_AF-A0A662CC63-F1
#
_entry.id   AF-A0A662CC63-F1
#
_cell.length_a   1.000
_cell.length_b   1.000
_cell.length_c   1.000
_cell.angle_alpha   90.00
_cell.angle_beta   90.00
_cell.angle_gamma   90.00
#
_symmetry.space_group_name_H-M   'P 1'
#
loop_
_entity.id
_entity.type
_entity.pdbx_description
1 polymer ?
#
loop_
_entity_poly.entity_id
_entity_poly.type
_entity_poly.pdbx_seq_one_letter_code
_entity_poly.pdbx_strand_id
1 'polypeptide(L)' 'MNVRRYLEMGLTVVVFLLFLTGISMAKVTGVCSNCHTMHNSQGGSAVNNSGPYEYLLNDTCVGCHSNSSGNATIVNGTPM' A
#
# COMPACT_ATOMS: atom_id res chain seq x y z
N MET A 1 38.46 -22.39 -19.08
CA MET A 1 37.18 -21.99 -18.46
C MET A 1 37.48 -20.97 -17.38
N ASN A 2 37.03 -19.72 -17.54
CA ASN A 2 37.41 -18.64 -16.62
C ASN A 2 36.46 -18.56 -15.43
N VAL A 3 36.61 -19.49 -14.47
CA VAL A 3 35.83 -19.57 -13.22
C VAL A 3 35.74 -18.22 -12.50
N ARG A 4 36.81 -17.41 -12.54
CA ARG A 4 36.85 -16.06 -12.00
C ARG A 4 35.83 -15.10 -12.65
N ARG A 5 35.62 -15.20 -13.97
CA ARG A 5 34.64 -14.37 -14.69
C ARG A 5 33.19 -14.76 -14.36
N TYR A 6 32.94 -16.04 -14.10
CA TYR A 6 31.62 -16.51 -13.66
C TYR A 6 31.30 -16.09 -12.23
N LEU A 7 32.30 -16.09 -11.33
CA LEU A 7 32.15 -15.56 -9.97
C LEU A 7 31.83 -14.06 -9.97
N GLU A 8 32.54 -13.27 -10.79
CA GLU A 8 32.28 -11.82 -10.91
C GLU A 8 30.90 -11.52 -11.50
N MET A 9 30.47 -12.27 -12.53
CA MET A 9 29.10 -12.16 -13.08
C MET A 9 28.04 -12.57 -12.05
N GLY A 10 28.24 -13.67 -11.33
CA GLY A 10 27.31 -14.11 -10.30
C GLY A 10 27.14 -13.08 -9.18
N LEU A 11 28.26 -12.51 -8.71
CA LEU A 11 28.24 -11.48 -7.67
C LEU A 11 27.52 -10.21 -8.14
N THR A 12 27.78 -9.74 -9.36
CA THR A 12 27.11 -8.54 -9.90
C THR A 12 25.61 -8.73 -10.03
N VAL A 13 25.14 -9.91 -10.46
CA VAL A 13 23.71 -10.24 -10.52
C VAL A 13 23.08 -10.25 -9.13
N VAL A 14 23.72 -10.89 -8.15
CA VAL A 14 23.21 -10.93 -6.76
C VAL A 14 23.11 -9.53 -6.17
N VAL A 15 24.15 -8.70 -6.33
CA VAL A 15 24.15 -7.31 -5.85
C VAL A 15 23.02 -6.51 -6.52
N PHE A 16 22.83 -6.64 -7.84
CA PHE A 16 21.73 -5.97 -8.55
C PHE A 16 20.35 -6.38 -8.01
N LEU A 17 20.13 -7.68 -7.76
CA LEU A 17 18.86 -8.19 -7.21
C LEU A 17 18.59 -7.65 -5.80
N LEU A 18 19.61 -7.45 -4.97
CA LEU A 18 19.47 -6.88 -3.64
C LEU A 18 19.05 -5.39 -3.67
N PHE A 19 19.37 -4.64 -4.73
CA PHE A 19 18.89 -3.26 -4.89
C PHE A 19 17.41 -3.17 -5.29
N LEU A 20 16.82 -4.25 -5.85
CA LEU A 20 15.41 -4.26 -6.28
C LEU A 20 14.42 -4.41 -5.12
N THR A 21 14.86 -4.86 -3.93
CA THR A 21 13.96 -5.04 -2.78
C THR A 21 13.56 -3.72 -2.12
N GLY A 22 14.27 -2.62 -2.38
CA GLY A 22 13.96 -1.30 -1.82
C GLY A 22 12.85 -0.54 -2.54
N ILE A 23 12.34 -1.06 -3.66
CA ILE A 23 11.34 -0.35 -4.49
C ILE A 23 9.90 -0.63 -4.03
N SER A 24 9.68 -1.59 -3.12
CA SER A 24 8.36 -1.86 -2.55
C SER A 24 8.06 -0.90 -1.40
N MET A 25 7.83 0.38 -1.71
CA MET A 25 7.24 1.28 -0.74
C MET A 25 5.75 0.95 -0.62
N ALA A 26 5.26 0.72 0.60
CA ALA A 26 3.82 0.65 0.83
C ALA A 26 3.23 1.99 0.36
N LYS A 27 2.40 1.94 -0.70
CA LYS A 27 1.80 3.15 -1.26
C LYS A 27 0.93 3.86 -0.24
N VAL A 28 0.36 3.13 0.71
CA VAL A 28 -0.47 3.68 1.78
C VAL A 28 0.40 4.11 2.96
N THR A 29 0.28 5.37 3.36
CA THR A 29 0.99 6.02 4.46
C THR A 29 0.01 6.84 5.31
N GLY A 30 0.46 7.45 6.40
CA GLY A 30 -0.38 8.31 7.24
C GLY A 30 -1.14 7.57 8.34
N VAL A 31 -2.22 8.18 8.83
CA VAL A 31 -2.97 7.69 10.00
C VAL A 31 -3.84 6.51 9.60
N CYS A 32 -3.89 5.46 10.42
CA CYS A 32 -4.67 4.24 10.14
C CYS A 32 -6.15 4.55 9.84
N SER A 33 -6.74 5.54 10.53
CA SER A 33 -8.13 5.96 10.33
C SER A 33 -8.45 6.52 8.94
N ASN A 34 -7.42 6.83 8.15
CA ASN A 34 -7.60 7.31 6.78
C ASN A 34 -8.10 6.20 5.85
N CYS A 35 -7.81 4.94 6.19
CA CYS A 35 -8.24 3.76 5.42
C CYS A 35 -9.08 2.77 6.25
N HIS A 36 -8.90 2.78 7.57
CA HIS A 36 -9.58 1.87 8.47
C HIS A 36 -10.67 2.56 9.30
N THR A 37 -11.73 1.81 9.58
CA THR A 37 -12.74 2.09 10.59
C THR A 37 -12.85 0.89 11.52
N MET A 38 -12.97 1.11 12.82
CA MET A 38 -13.08 -0.01 13.74
C MET A 38 -14.45 -0.68 13.71
N HIS A 39 -15.53 0.09 13.49
CA HIS A 39 -16.90 -0.40 13.61
C HIS A 39 -17.86 0.16 12.54
N ASN A 40 -17.34 0.71 11.44
CA ASN A 40 -18.13 1.49 10.45
C ASN A 40 -19.07 2.52 11.11
N SER A 41 -18.65 3.12 12.22
CA SER A 41 -19.45 4.07 12.99
C SER A 41 -18.56 5.15 13.58
N GLN A 42 -18.85 6.41 13.26
CA GLN A 42 -18.13 7.57 13.78
C GLN A 42 -19.11 8.73 13.99
N GLY A 43 -19.15 9.31 15.19
CA GLY A 43 -20.04 10.42 15.51
C GLY A 43 -21.54 10.07 15.44
N GLY A 44 -21.89 8.78 15.64
CA GLY A 44 -23.27 8.31 15.55
C GLY A 44 -23.79 8.08 14.13
N SER A 45 -22.93 8.24 13.12
CA SER A 45 -23.25 7.96 11.71
C SER A 45 -22.37 6.84 11.16
N ALA A 46 -22.83 6.17 10.12
CA ALA A 46 -22.01 5.20 9.40
C ALA A 46 -20.82 5.91 8.73
N VAL A 47 -19.62 5.31 8.80
CA VAL A 47 -18.45 5.84 8.07
C VAL A 47 -18.65 5.67 6.56
N ASN A 48 -19.22 4.54 6.16
CA ASN A 48 -19.66 4.28 4.79
C ASN A 48 -21.07 3.68 4.79
N ASN A 49 -21.98 4.31 4.03
CA ASN A 49 -23.37 3.88 3.90
C ASN A 49 -23.56 2.55 3.16
N SER A 50 -22.53 2.07 2.47
CA SER A 50 -22.55 0.75 1.80
C SER A 50 -22.36 -0.41 2.79
N GLY A 51 -22.04 -0.10 4.06
CA GLY A 51 -21.86 -1.08 5.12
C GLY A 51 -20.41 -1.22 5.58
N PRO A 52 -20.15 -2.11 6.56
CA PRO A 52 -18.80 -2.46 6.95
C PRO A 52 -18.09 -3.22 5.83
N TYR A 53 -16.84 -2.89 5.58
CA TYR A 53 -15.98 -3.64 4.66
C TYR A 53 -15.15 -4.67 5.40
N GLU A 54 -14.64 -5.63 4.65
CA GLU A 54 -13.61 -6.56 5.14
C GLU A 54 -12.39 -5.79 5.66
N TYR A 55 -11.65 -6.43 6.56
CA TYR A 55 -10.40 -5.88 7.10
C TYR A 55 -10.54 -4.50 7.77
N LEU A 56 -11.74 -4.19 8.26
CA LEU A 56 -12.04 -2.95 8.96
C LEU A 56 -11.76 -1.73 8.07
N LEU A 57 -12.00 -1.83 6.76
CA LEU A 57 -11.77 -0.70 5.85
C LEU A 57 -12.97 0.25 5.83
N ASN A 58 -12.70 1.53 5.55
CA ASN A 58 -13.73 2.54 5.31
C ASN A 58 -14.18 2.61 3.83
N ASP A 59 -13.48 1.93 2.93
CA ASP A 59 -13.78 1.75 1.51
C ASP A 59 -13.05 0.49 0.98
N THR A 60 -13.11 0.23 -0.33
CA THR A 60 -12.38 -0.82 -1.04
C THR A 60 -10.87 -0.59 -1.01
N CYS A 61 -10.11 -1.66 -1.25
CA CYS A 61 -8.66 -1.58 -1.44
C CYS A 61 -8.27 -0.54 -2.49
N VAL A 62 -9.06 -0.42 -3.57
CA VAL A 62 -8.82 0.56 -4.63
C VAL A 62 -9.04 1.98 -4.12
N GLY A 63 -10.06 2.23 -3.30
CA GLY A 63 -10.29 3.53 -2.67
C GLY A 63 -9.08 4.01 -1.86
N CYS A 64 -8.48 3.12 -1.07
CA CYS A 64 -7.30 3.44 -0.25
C CYS A 64 -6.00 3.54 -1.05
N HIS A 65 -5.79 2.64 -2.03
CA HIS A 65 -4.54 2.55 -2.80
C HIS A 65 -4.47 3.46 -4.04
N SER A 66 -5.56 4.15 -4.38
CA SER A 66 -5.61 5.04 -5.56
C SER A 66 -5.25 6.48 -5.26
N ASN A 67 -5.17 6.87 -3.98
CA ASN A 67 -4.75 8.22 -3.63
C ASN A 67 -3.28 8.46 -4.01
N SER A 68 -3.02 9.53 -4.74
CA SER A 68 -1.68 9.90 -5.21
C SER A 68 -0.72 10.22 -4.07
N SER A 69 -1.23 10.78 -2.97
CA SER A 69 -0.48 11.07 -1.74
C SER A 69 -0.39 9.85 -0.81
N GLY A 70 -1.16 8.78 -1.10
CA GLY A 70 -1.15 7.54 -0.34
C GLY A 70 -1.73 7.63 1.07
N ASN A 71 -2.26 8.79 1.48
CA ASN A 71 -2.57 9.06 2.88
C ASN A 71 -4.05 9.28 3.17
N ALA A 72 -4.94 9.10 2.18
CA ALA A 72 -6.37 9.22 2.37
C ALA A 72 -7.09 8.28 1.42
N THR A 73 -8.30 7.91 1.77
CA THR A 73 -9.15 7.14 0.88
C THR A 73 -9.80 8.07 -0.14
N ILE A 74 -10.04 7.58 -1.36
CA ILE A 74 -10.68 8.34 -2.45
C ILE A 74 -12.14 7.87 -2.57
N VAL A 75 -13.09 8.75 -2.30
CA VAL A 75 -14.51 8.55 -2.58
C VAL A 75 -14.92 9.44 -3.74
N ASN A 76 -15.52 8.84 -4.78
CA ASN A 76 -16.01 9.55 -5.96
C ASN A 76 -14.99 10.51 -6.62
N GLY A 77 -13.71 10.14 -6.61
CA GLY A 77 -12.62 10.94 -7.21
C GLY A 77 -12.05 12.04 -6.30
N THR A 78 -12.53 12.18 -5.07
CA THR A 78 -12.03 13.15 -4.08
C THR A 78 -11.48 12.45 -2.83
N PRO A 79 -10.36 12.92 -2.26
CA PRO A 79 -9.92 12.48 -0.94
C PRO A 79 -10.96 12.84 0.13
N MET A 80 -11.26 11.90 1.02
CA MET A 80 -12.06 12.15 2.24
C MET A 80 -11.24 12.73 3.40
#